data_AF-A0A950JUK3-F1
#
_entry.id   AF-A0A950JUK3-F1
#
_cell.length_a   1.000
_cell.length_b   1.000
_cell.length_c   1.000
_cell.angle_alpha   90.00
_cell.angle_beta   90.00
_cell.angle_gamma   90.00
#
_symmetry.space_group_name_H-M   'P 1'
#
loop_
_entity.id
_entity.type
_entity.pdbx_description
1 polymer ?
#
loop_
_entity_poly.entity_id
_entity_poly.type
_entity_poly.pdbx_seq_one_letter_code
_entity_poly.pdbx_strand_id
1 'polypeptide(L)' 'MPNALDFRASSTWIWYTNQVSHAAIGRQYLRERTFYVPVSAMANTAKSPLKILERLTRRALV' A
#
# COMPACT_ATOMS: atom_id res chain seq x y z
N MET A 1 -12.20 14.87 -9.21
CA MET A 1 -11.35 14.40 -8.10
C MET A 1 -9.91 14.78 -8.42
N PRO A 2 -9.30 15.76 -7.73
CA PRO A 2 -8.04 16.39 -8.16
C PRO A 2 -6.81 15.46 -8.23
N ASN A 3 -6.87 14.24 -7.70
CA ASN A 3 -5.76 13.26 -7.70
C ASN A 3 -6.12 11.92 -8.36
N ALA A 4 -7.06 11.90 -9.31
CA ALA A 4 -7.45 10.67 -9.99
C ALA A 4 -6.40 10.25 -11.02
N LEU A 5 -5.92 9.00 -10.93
CA LEU A 5 -5.08 8.36 -11.94
C LEU A 5 -5.92 7.35 -12.72
N ASP A 6 -5.84 7.39 -14.05
CA ASP A 6 -6.53 6.44 -14.92
C ASP A 6 -5.58 5.35 -15.41
N PHE A 7 -5.88 4.10 -15.06
CA PHE A 7 -5.13 2.93 -15.50
C PHE A 7 -5.68 2.41 -16.82
N ARG A 8 -4.85 2.40 -17.86
CA ARG A 8 -5.21 1.84 -19.18
C ARG A 8 -5.42 0.33 -19.09
N ALA A 9 -6.26 -0.22 -19.96
CA ALA A 9 -6.38 -1.67 -20.12
C ALA A 9 -5.00 -2.30 -20.40
N SER A 10 -4.78 -3.49 -19.85
CA SER A 10 -3.51 -4.23 -19.93
C SER A 10 -2.30 -3.55 -19.28
N SER A 11 -2.49 -2.48 -18.50
CA SER A 11 -1.43 -1.95 -17.63
C SER A 11 -1.27 -2.78 -16.36
N THR A 12 -0.10 -2.69 -15.74
CA THR A 12 0.19 -3.31 -14.43
C THR A 12 0.76 -2.25 -13.50
N TRP A 13 0.37 -2.29 -12.24
CA TRP A 13 0.90 -1.44 -11.17
C TRP A 13 1.18 -2.27 -9.93
N ILE A 14 2.06 -1.74 -9.09
CA ILE A 14 2.45 -2.36 -7.82
C ILE A 14 2.44 -1.25 -6.76
N TRP A 15 1.90 -1.56 -5.58
CA TRP A 15 1.83 -0.63 -4.46
C TRP A 15 1.67 -1.37 -3.12
N TYR A 16 2.00 -0.69 -2.03
CA TYR A 16 1.67 -1.11 -0.67
C TYR A 16 0.27 -0.58 -0.31
N THR A 17 -0.76 -1.42 -0.46
CA THR A 17 -2.16 -1.04 -0.21
C THR A 17 -2.43 -0.60 1.23
N ASN A 18 -1.59 -1.02 2.18
CA ASN A 18 -1.65 -0.62 3.59
C ASN A 18 -0.92 0.70 3.92
N GLN A 19 -0.23 1.31 2.96
CA GLN A 19 0.50 2.58 3.14
C GLN A 19 -0.11 3.74 2.37
N VAL A 20 -0.85 3.47 1.29
CA VAL A 20 -1.38 4.49 0.38
C VAL A 20 -2.90 4.48 0.44
N SER A 21 -3.51 5.61 0.78
CA SER A 21 -4.96 5.79 0.65
C SER A 21 -5.35 5.75 -0.82
N HIS A 22 -6.32 4.92 -1.17
CA HIS A 22 -6.75 4.72 -2.54
C HIS A 22 -8.24 4.35 -2.62
N ALA A 23 -8.82 4.57 -3.79
CA ALA A 23 -10.19 4.18 -4.11
C ALA A 23 -10.30 3.83 -5.60
N ALA A 24 -11.08 2.80 -5.93
CA ALA A 24 -11.45 2.46 -7.30
C ALA A 24 -12.79 3.14 -7.64
N ILE A 25 -12.78 4.07 -8.60
CA ILE A 25 -13.95 4.92 -8.91
C ILE A 25 -14.79 4.37 -10.08
N GLY A 26 -14.21 3.50 -10.91
CA GLY A 26 -14.86 2.86 -12.04
C GLY A 26 -13.88 1.96 -12.78
N ARG A 27 -14.34 1.31 -13.86
CA ARG A 27 -13.69 0.24 -14.67
C ARG A 27 -14.18 -1.16 -14.30
N GLN A 28 -13.87 -2.12 -15.17
CA GLN A 28 -14.25 -3.53 -15.06
C GLN A 28 -13.05 -4.40 -15.47
N TYR A 29 -13.01 -5.64 -14.96
CA TYR A 29 -11.99 -6.65 -15.27
C TYR A 29 -10.57 -6.33 -14.75
N LEU A 30 -10.39 -6.45 -13.43
CA LEU A 30 -9.09 -6.34 -12.78
C LEU A 30 -8.59 -7.72 -12.33
N ARG A 31 -7.32 -8.01 -12.58
CA ARG A 31 -6.61 -9.10 -11.90
C ARG A 31 -5.68 -8.52 -10.85
N GLU A 32 -5.90 -8.87 -9.59
CA GLU A 32 -5.03 -8.52 -8.48
C GLU A 32 -4.27 -9.76 -7.97
N ARG A 33 -3.06 -9.55 -7.47
CA ARG A 33 -2.36 -10.54 -6.64
C ARG A 33 -1.74 -9.85 -5.43
N THR A 34 -2.13 -10.27 -4.24
CA THR A 34 -1.54 -9.81 -2.98
C THR A 34 -0.28 -10.62 -2.66
N PHE A 35 0.77 -9.93 -2.21
CA PHE A 35 1.99 -10.54 -1.71
C PHE A 35 2.23 -10.08 -0.27
N TYR A 36 2.68 -11.00 0.57
CA TYR A 36 3.14 -10.66 1.91
C TYR A 36 4.63 -10.32 1.89
N VAL A 37 4.99 -9.16 2.44
CA VAL A 37 6.38 -8.74 2.64
C VAL A 37 6.60 -8.54 4.14
N PRO A 38 7.44 -9.37 4.79
CA PRO A 38 7.80 -9.16 6.20
C PRO A 38 8.43 -7.77 6.40
N VAL A 39 8.16 -7.12 7.54
CA VAL A 39 8.76 -5.80 7.85
C VAL A 39 10.29 -5.87 7.83
N SER A 40 10.87 -6.97 8.32
CA SER A 40 12.32 -7.22 8.31
C SER A 40 12.91 -7.33 6.90
N ALA A 41 12.10 -7.63 5.88
CA ALA A 41 12.52 -7.73 4.49
C ALA A 41 12.36 -6.40 3.71
N MET A 42 11.84 -5.34 4.35
CA MET A 42 11.73 -4.03 3.71
C MET A 42 13.09 -3.32 3.69
N ALA A 43 13.43 -2.70 2.55
CA ALA A 43 14.66 -1.91 2.42
C ALA A 43 14.77 -0.77 3.44
N ASN A 44 13.64 -0.21 3.88
CA ASN A 44 13.59 0.75 4.98
C ASN A 44 12.42 0.41 5.91
N THR A 45 12.72 -0.34 6.97
CA THR A 45 11.75 -0.83 7.96
C THR A 45 11.06 0.29 8.73
N ALA A 46 11.73 1.43 8.93
CA ALA A 46 11.20 2.60 9.63
C ALA A 46 10.04 3.28 8.88
N LYS A 47 9.87 3.01 7.58
CA LYS A 47 8.74 3.49 6.78
C LYS A 47 7.51 2.57 6.84
N SER A 48 7.61 1.38 7.44
CA SER A 48 6.45 0.48 7.55
C SER A 48 5.30 1.11 8.37
N PRO A 49 4.02 0.83 8.06
CA PRO A 49 2.90 1.31 8.86
C PRO A 49 3.04 0.93 10.33
N LEU A 50 3.54 -0.28 10.61
CA LEU A 50 3.79 -0.76 11.96
C LEU A 50 4.79 0.15 12.69
N LYS A 51 5.98 0.40 12.15
CA LYS A 51 6.99 1.25 12.81
C LYS A 51 6.53 2.70 12.95
N ILE A 52 5.73 3.19 12.01
CA ILE A 52 5.10 4.52 12.12
C ILE A 52 4.12 4.55 13.31
N LEU A 53 3.24 3.56 13.43
CA LEU A 53 2.26 3.48 14.52
C LEU A 53 2.93 3.27 15.88
N GLU A 54 3.96 2.43 15.97
CA GLU A 54 4.75 2.25 17.20
C GLU A 54 5.39 3.56 17.66
N ARG A 55 5.93 4.36 16.73
CA ARG A 55 6.47 5.69 17.04
C ARG A 55 5.40 6.67 17.51
N LEU A 56 4.23 6.67 16.88
CA LEU A 56 3.11 7.54 17.26
C LEU A 56 2.53 7.17 18.63
N THR A 57 2.50 5.87 18.95
CA THR A 57 1.93 5.35 20.21
C THR A 57 2.96 5.17 21.32
N ARG A 58 4.26 5.32 21.02
CA ARG A 58 5.40 5.15 21.94
C ARG A 58 5.46 3.80 22.64
N ARG A 59 5.02 2.74 21.96
CA ARG A 59 5.09 1.35 22.45
C ARG A 59 5.25 0.37 21.30
N ALA A 60 5.75 -0.83 21.59
CA ALA A 60 5.64 -1.95 20.67
C ALA A 60 4.16 -2.32 20.48
N LEU A 61 3.76 -2.60 19.24
CA LEU A 61 2.37 -2.95 18.89
C LEU A 61 2.19 -4.44 18.56
N VAL A 62 3.30 -5.18 18.40
CA VAL A 62 3.39 -6.63 18.24
C VAL A 62 4.59 -7.18 19.00
#